data_AF-A0A397W2Q6-F1
#
_entry.id   AF-A0A397W2Q6-F1
#
_cell.length_a   1.000
_cell.length_b   1.000
_cell.length_c   1.000
_cell.angle_alpha   90.00
_cell.angle_beta   90.00
_cell.angle_gamma   90.00
#
_symmetry.space_group_name_H-M   'P 1'
#
loop_
_entity.id
_entity.type
_entity.pdbx_description
1 polymer ?
#
loop_
_entity_poly.entity_id
_entity_poly.type
_entity_poly.pdbx_seq_one_letter_code
_entity_poly.pdbx_strand_id
1 'polypeptide(L)'
;MDYEAVANKILPNLGHKIKDFQYNTWHFTNWNNAERKLIGPEFEVGGCKWCTLVYPFGTTNLSKVSIYLKFINSPEAYSCTQFAFILWNSEEPTQYIKRYSYYRFTAKQPNWGFAYFCDQYELFIPSHSRTRPLIENNSCNITTFVRVLEDPTDIQLNVKGCITLEESFDSYVQETLEGDNKYEAEGYGLQLNQRYKFPMEIDLQKYLSQDIQDVDKSKSYKYLLHGIKFNNSEVTKVSNEVVLENNYIDEDSNVVTEEIFKKHKGFDFVNFDNKQYPLTEVHKFEVLKNDTYEDFKKKVSEKFEILPNKMKFWIITSRSDGTFRPQELIFEDKFFDKHKLITNYCYVTINFKIHNGDIICFQKTLTNKEIHEHLSAGRLYNIPQFYESISMSTIVLFRSKFGYKDPIPEFSLVLNKNTTLNTVANQVAVHINIDPLRLRFTPDIDLNENFSKKCQMILNV
;
A
#
# COMPACT_ATOMS: atom_id res chain seq x y z
N MET A 1 20.30 37.00 1.20
CA MET A 1 19.19 36.17 1.71
C MET A 1 19.65 35.59 3.04
N ASP A 2 18.82 35.64 4.09
CA ASP A 2 19.10 34.89 5.32
C ASP A 2 18.70 33.43 5.10
N TYR A 3 19.70 32.61 4.78
CA TYR A 3 19.49 31.22 4.38
C TYR A 3 18.98 30.35 5.53
N GLU A 4 19.36 30.65 6.77
CA GLU A 4 18.92 29.90 7.94
C GLU A 4 17.47 30.22 8.28
N ALA A 5 17.07 31.50 8.26
CA ALA A 5 15.68 31.89 8.43
C ALA A 5 14.78 31.33 7.31
N VAL A 6 15.25 31.35 6.06
CA VAL A 6 14.54 30.75 4.92
C VAL A 6 14.41 29.24 5.11
N ALA A 7 15.48 28.54 5.49
CA ALA A 7 15.43 27.11 5.77
C ALA A 7 14.45 26.78 6.89
N ASN A 8 14.45 27.53 8.00
CA ASN A 8 13.52 27.38 9.11
C ASN A 8 12.04 27.60 8.71
N LYS A 9 11.78 28.49 7.75
CA LYS A 9 10.44 28.73 7.21
C LYS A 9 9.97 27.62 6.26
N ILE A 10 10.90 26.96 5.55
CA ILE A 10 10.57 25.95 4.54
C ILE A 10 10.55 24.54 5.15
N LEU A 11 11.53 24.22 6.00
CA LEU A 11 11.74 22.93 6.60
C LEU A 11 11.00 22.83 7.94
N PRO A 12 9.92 22.03 8.05
CA PRO A 12 9.17 21.90 9.30
C PRO A 12 10.04 21.29 10.40
N ASN A 13 9.80 21.71 11.65
CA ASN A 13 10.40 21.07 12.81
C ASN A 13 9.75 19.70 13.04
N LEU A 14 10.55 18.64 13.00
CA LEU A 14 10.10 17.25 13.17
C LEU A 14 10.29 16.72 14.61
N GLY A 15 10.79 17.53 15.54
CA GLY A 15 11.05 17.13 16.93
C GLY A 15 12.32 16.30 17.13
N HIS A 16 13.11 16.07 16.08
CA HIS A 16 14.41 15.40 16.14
C HIS A 16 15.55 16.42 16.35
N LYS A 17 16.59 16.00 17.08
CA LYS A 17 17.82 16.81 17.20
C LYS A 17 18.51 16.91 15.85
N ILE A 18 18.87 18.11 15.43
CA ILE A 18 19.61 18.36 14.20
C ILE A 18 21.08 18.07 14.49
N LYS A 19 21.64 17.07 13.81
CA LYS A 19 23.07 16.73 13.88
C LYS A 19 23.92 17.79 13.20
N ASP A 20 23.49 18.20 12.00
CA ASP A 20 24.18 19.21 11.21
C ASP A 20 23.23 19.87 10.20
N PHE A 21 23.53 21.10 9.81
CA PHE A 21 22.78 21.86 8.81
C PHE A 21 23.73 22.66 7.92
N GLN A 22 23.53 22.54 6.62
CA GLN A 22 24.25 23.33 5.62
C GLN A 22 23.36 23.63 4.41
N TYR A 23 23.81 24.56 3.59
CA TYR A 23 23.19 24.86 2.32
C TYR A 23 24.25 25.08 1.24
N ASN A 24 23.84 24.93 -0.01
CA ASN A 24 24.68 25.27 -1.15
C ASN A 24 23.84 25.95 -2.23
N THR A 25 24.31 27.10 -2.71
CA THR A 25 23.72 27.82 -3.84
C THR A 25 24.53 27.54 -5.10
N TRP A 26 23.88 26.94 -6.08
CA TRP A 26 24.39 26.77 -7.43
C TRP A 26 23.94 27.92 -8.31
N HIS A 27 24.90 28.74 -8.73
CA HIS A 27 24.72 29.72 -9.79
C HIS A 27 24.74 29.01 -11.14
N PHE A 28 23.56 28.85 -11.73
CA PHE A 28 23.41 28.12 -12.97
C PHE A 28 23.24 29.08 -14.15
N THR A 29 24.11 28.93 -15.14
CA THR A 29 24.15 29.74 -16.36
C THR A 29 23.94 28.86 -17.59
N ASN A 30 23.58 29.50 -18.70
CA ASN A 30 23.37 28.83 -19.98
C ASN A 30 22.20 27.81 -19.99
N TRP A 31 21.09 28.14 -19.30
CA TRP A 31 19.93 27.24 -19.15
C TRP A 31 19.37 26.70 -20.48
N ASN A 32 19.26 27.54 -21.49
CA ASN A 32 18.66 27.19 -22.79
C ASN A 32 19.48 26.12 -23.55
N ASN A 33 20.77 25.98 -23.25
CA ASN A 33 21.65 24.97 -23.85
C ASN A 33 22.06 23.89 -22.84
N ALA A 34 21.31 23.76 -21.74
CA ALA A 34 21.62 22.82 -20.69
C ALA A 34 21.57 21.37 -21.19
N GLU A 35 22.47 20.54 -20.67
CA GLU A 35 22.39 19.09 -20.88
C GLU A 35 21.16 18.48 -20.21
N ARG A 36 20.78 17.28 -20.64
CA ARG A 36 19.62 16.56 -20.09
C ARG A 36 19.75 16.29 -18.59
N LYS A 37 20.97 16.11 -18.08
CA LYS A 37 21.28 15.85 -16.69
C LYS A 37 22.47 16.70 -16.28
N LEU A 38 22.29 17.52 -15.27
CA LEU A 38 23.33 18.36 -14.72
C LEU A 38 23.65 17.95 -13.29
N ILE A 39 24.91 18.06 -12.91
CA ILE A 39 25.42 17.78 -11.57
C ILE A 39 25.95 19.09 -11.00
N GLY A 40 25.34 19.56 -9.93
CA GLY A 40 25.75 20.77 -9.21
C GLY A 40 27.01 20.54 -8.38
N PRO A 41 27.54 21.62 -7.77
CA PRO A 41 28.72 21.54 -6.93
C PRO A 41 28.50 20.65 -5.69
N GLU A 42 29.59 20.05 -5.23
CA GLU A 42 29.60 19.22 -4.02
C GLU A 42 29.67 20.10 -2.76
N PHE A 43 28.97 19.69 -1.71
CA PHE A 43 29.04 20.31 -0.39
C PHE A 43 28.89 19.25 0.70
N GLU A 44 29.39 19.54 1.90
CA GLU A 44 29.46 18.56 3.00
C GLU A 44 28.48 18.91 4.13
N VAL A 45 27.71 17.91 4.58
CA VAL A 45 26.77 18.02 5.70
C VAL A 45 26.74 16.70 6.47
N GLY A 46 26.94 16.77 7.78
CA GLY A 46 26.91 15.63 8.69
C GLY A 46 28.01 14.60 8.47
N GLY A 47 29.16 15.03 7.91
CA GLY A 47 30.27 14.17 7.51
C GLY A 47 30.09 13.49 6.14
N CYS A 48 29.08 13.90 5.37
CA CYS A 48 28.78 13.34 4.05
C CYS A 48 28.75 14.41 2.97
N LYS A 49 29.19 14.05 1.77
CA LYS A 49 29.18 14.86 0.54
C LYS A 49 27.89 14.69 -0.23
N TRP A 50 27.33 15.80 -0.64
CA TRP A 50 26.07 15.93 -1.35
C TRP A 50 26.24 16.79 -2.59
N CYS A 51 25.42 16.57 -3.61
CA CYS A 51 25.25 17.50 -4.71
C CYS A 51 23.80 17.55 -5.19
N THR A 52 23.46 18.61 -5.92
CA THR A 52 22.13 18.78 -6.52
C THR A 52 22.16 18.24 -7.94
N LEU A 53 21.22 17.37 -8.30
CA LEU A 53 21.00 16.94 -9.68
C LEU A 53 19.82 17.70 -10.26
N VAL A 54 19.99 18.23 -11.47
CA VAL A 54 18.92 18.95 -12.18
C VAL A 54 18.71 18.32 -13.54
N TYR A 55 17.46 18.10 -13.89
CA TYR A 55 17.01 17.68 -15.22
C TYR A 55 16.11 18.81 -15.76
N PRO A 56 16.66 19.75 -16.56
CA PRO A 56 15.92 20.92 -17.05
C PRO A 56 14.71 20.57 -17.93
N PHE A 57 14.76 19.40 -18.56
CA PHE A 57 13.69 18.83 -19.39
C PHE A 57 13.13 17.55 -18.77
N GLY A 58 13.20 17.44 -17.44
CA GLY A 58 12.59 16.35 -16.68
C GLY A 58 13.23 14.97 -16.88
N THR A 59 12.84 14.03 -16.03
CA THR A 59 13.27 12.62 -16.16
C THR A 59 12.29 11.81 -17.00
N THR A 60 10.99 12.09 -16.89
CA THR A 60 9.89 11.37 -17.53
C THR A 60 9.08 12.27 -18.46
N ASN A 61 8.74 13.49 -18.02
CA ASN A 61 7.99 14.46 -18.81
C ASN A 61 8.89 15.64 -19.21
N LEU A 62 9.02 15.86 -20.53
CA LEU A 62 9.90 16.88 -21.09
C LEU A 62 9.47 18.32 -20.83
N SER A 63 8.22 18.56 -20.41
CA SER A 63 7.72 19.92 -20.08
C SER A 63 7.96 20.33 -18.63
N LYS A 64 8.57 19.47 -17.81
CA LYS A 64 8.74 19.65 -16.37
C LYS A 64 10.22 19.66 -16.00
N VAL A 65 10.59 20.41 -14.98
CA VAL A 65 11.94 20.33 -14.38
C VAL A 65 11.93 19.31 -13.24
N SER A 66 12.98 18.48 -13.16
CA SER A 66 13.20 17.57 -12.02
C SER A 66 14.46 17.96 -11.24
N ILE A 67 14.40 17.91 -9.91
CA ILE A 67 15.54 18.23 -9.03
C ILE A 67 15.68 17.17 -7.93
N TYR A 68 16.90 16.66 -7.73
CA TYR A 68 17.20 15.65 -6.73
C TYR A 68 18.41 16.03 -5.88
N LEU A 69 18.42 15.54 -4.64
CA LEU A 69 19.57 15.56 -3.78
C LEU A 69 20.28 14.22 -3.99
N LYS A 70 21.55 14.28 -4.37
CA LYS A 70 22.39 13.10 -4.54
C LYS A 70 23.44 13.09 -3.44
N PHE A 71 23.56 11.93 -2.85
CA PHE A 71 24.57 11.54 -1.91
C PHE A 71 25.79 10.95 -2.66
N ILE A 72 26.99 11.40 -2.35
CA ILE A 72 28.20 11.12 -3.15
C ILE A 72 29.08 10.05 -2.50
N ASN A 73 29.41 10.17 -1.21
CA ASN A 73 30.29 9.25 -0.49
C ASN A 73 29.50 8.40 0.51
N SER A 74 29.35 7.10 0.23
CA SER A 74 28.56 6.12 1.00
C SER A 74 28.63 6.35 2.52
N PRO A 75 27.50 6.44 3.27
CA PRO A 75 27.58 6.39 4.72
C PRO A 75 27.91 4.94 5.10
N GLU A 76 28.58 4.71 6.22
CA GLU A 76 28.84 3.33 6.71
C GLU A 76 27.52 2.58 7.00
N ALA A 77 26.42 3.31 7.27
CA ALA A 77 25.08 2.74 7.47
C ALA A 77 23.97 3.50 6.71
N TYR A 78 23.69 4.75 7.07
CA TYR A 78 22.64 5.60 6.46
C TYR A 78 22.79 7.07 6.91
N SER A 79 22.02 7.99 6.30
CA SER A 79 21.88 9.39 6.73
C SER A 79 20.41 9.81 6.70
N CYS A 80 19.85 10.18 7.85
CA CYS A 80 18.48 10.70 7.99
C CYS A 80 18.48 12.20 7.71
N THR A 81 17.92 12.59 6.58
CA THR A 81 18.14 13.91 6.02
C THR A 81 16.82 14.59 5.67
N GLN A 82 16.61 15.79 6.18
CA GLN A 82 15.60 16.72 5.71
C GLN A 82 16.24 17.70 4.73
N PHE A 83 15.61 17.99 3.60
CA PHE A 83 16.18 18.87 2.59
C PHE A 83 15.13 19.66 1.82
N ALA A 84 15.56 20.79 1.25
CA ALA A 84 14.72 21.62 0.39
C ALA A 84 15.51 22.16 -0.79
N PHE A 85 14.81 22.42 -1.89
CA PHE A 85 15.32 23.20 -3.00
C PHE A 85 14.51 24.48 -3.15
N ILE A 86 15.21 25.57 -3.42
CA ILE A 86 14.61 26.80 -3.94
C ILE A 86 15.24 27.15 -5.28
N LEU A 87 14.43 27.57 -6.23
CA LEU A 87 14.89 28.13 -7.51
C LEU A 87 14.45 29.59 -7.57
N TRP A 88 15.40 30.48 -7.85
CA TRP A 88 15.23 31.92 -7.69
C TRP A 88 16.08 32.73 -8.68
N ASN A 89 15.67 33.97 -8.93
CA ASN A 89 16.37 34.91 -9.80
C ASN A 89 17.29 35.81 -8.96
N SER A 90 18.56 35.97 -9.36
CA SER A 90 19.55 36.79 -8.64
C SER A 90 19.09 38.22 -8.36
N GLU A 91 18.26 38.77 -9.24
CA GLU A 91 17.75 40.14 -9.19
C GLU A 91 16.49 40.28 -8.32
N GLU A 92 15.81 39.17 -8.00
CA GLU A 92 14.63 39.12 -7.12
C GLU A 92 14.77 37.99 -6.08
N PRO A 93 15.78 38.02 -5.18
CA PRO A 93 16.12 36.90 -4.30
C PRO A 93 15.00 36.49 -3.34
N THR A 94 14.13 37.42 -2.94
CA THR A 94 13.07 37.16 -1.96
C THR A 94 11.91 36.35 -2.55
N GLN A 95 11.85 36.20 -3.87
CA GLN A 95 10.83 35.41 -4.55
C GLN A 95 11.43 34.15 -5.17
N TYR A 96 10.82 33.00 -4.87
CA TYR A 96 11.36 31.70 -5.28
C TYR A 96 10.28 30.63 -5.30
N ILE A 97 10.46 29.63 -6.14
CA ILE A 97 9.70 28.37 -6.02
C ILE A 97 10.44 27.44 -5.08
N LYS A 98 9.69 26.62 -4.34
CA LYS A 98 10.24 25.75 -3.31
C LYS A 98 9.57 24.38 -3.28
N ARG A 99 10.36 23.36 -2.99
CA ARG A 99 9.89 22.04 -2.53
C ARG A 99 10.82 21.54 -1.43
N TYR A 100 10.30 20.74 -0.52
CA TYR A 100 11.08 20.12 0.55
C TYR A 100 10.62 18.68 0.77
N SER A 101 11.52 17.86 1.30
CA SER A 101 11.29 16.46 1.63
C SER A 101 12.18 16.07 2.80
N TYR A 102 11.97 14.87 3.32
CA TYR A 102 12.92 14.17 4.15
C TYR A 102 13.11 12.76 3.60
N TYR A 103 14.27 12.17 3.81
CA TYR A 103 14.61 10.84 3.31
C TYR A 103 15.76 10.21 4.11
N ARG A 104 15.76 8.88 4.22
CA ARG A 104 16.88 8.11 4.79
C ARG A 104 17.77 7.62 3.64
N PHE A 105 18.87 8.32 3.40
CA PHE A 105 19.84 7.99 2.36
C PHE A 105 20.69 6.80 2.78
N THR A 106 20.96 5.89 1.84
CA THR A 106 21.81 4.72 2.06
C THR A 106 22.72 4.50 0.85
N ALA A 107 23.75 3.68 0.98
CA ALA A 107 24.60 3.28 -0.15
C ALA A 107 23.79 2.76 -1.36
N LYS A 108 22.71 2.01 -1.09
CA LYS A 108 21.82 1.43 -2.13
C LYS A 108 20.84 2.45 -2.72
N GLN A 109 20.52 3.50 -1.99
CA GLN A 109 19.56 4.54 -2.39
C GLN A 109 20.18 5.93 -2.17
N PRO A 110 21.11 6.33 -3.07
CA PRO A 110 21.91 7.53 -2.88
C PRO A 110 21.24 8.79 -3.43
N ASN A 111 20.02 8.73 -3.96
CA ASN A 111 19.33 9.91 -4.47
C ASN A 111 17.84 9.91 -4.15
N TRP A 112 17.31 11.09 -3.86
CA TRP A 112 15.89 11.33 -3.61
C TRP A 112 15.53 12.78 -3.96
N GLY A 113 14.29 13.02 -4.39
CA GLY A 113 13.86 14.35 -4.84
C GLY A 113 12.56 14.35 -5.61
N PHE A 114 12.41 15.31 -6.51
CA PHE A 114 11.15 15.61 -7.19
C PHE A 114 11.29 15.37 -8.68
N ALA A 115 10.64 14.32 -9.18
CA ALA A 115 10.44 14.11 -10.62
C ALA A 115 9.66 15.28 -11.26
N TYR A 116 8.79 15.93 -10.48
CA TYR A 116 8.04 17.11 -10.85
C TYR A 116 8.33 18.23 -9.85
N PHE A 117 9.36 19.03 -10.12
CA PHE A 117 9.67 20.18 -9.29
C PHE A 117 8.77 21.38 -9.66
N CYS A 118 8.78 21.75 -10.94
CA CYS A 118 7.95 22.82 -11.52
C CYS A 118 7.75 22.64 -13.03
N ASP A 119 6.83 23.40 -13.60
CA ASP A 119 6.67 23.56 -15.04
C ASP A 119 7.81 24.37 -15.66
N GLN A 120 8.36 23.90 -16.79
CA GLN A 120 9.44 24.60 -17.47
C GLN A 120 8.99 25.97 -17.99
N TYR A 121 7.74 26.08 -18.47
CA TYR A 121 7.18 27.32 -18.99
C TYR A 121 7.12 28.43 -17.91
N GLU A 122 6.77 28.07 -16.67
CA GLU A 122 6.65 29.00 -15.54
C GLU A 122 7.99 29.63 -15.11
N LEU A 123 9.11 29.09 -15.59
CA LEU A 123 10.43 29.63 -15.29
C LEU A 123 10.75 30.88 -16.10
N PHE A 124 10.14 31.05 -17.27
CA PHE A 124 10.43 32.11 -18.24
C PHE A 124 9.41 33.26 -18.22
N ILE A 125 8.36 33.16 -17.41
CA ILE A 125 7.36 34.21 -17.25
C ILE A 125 7.29 34.69 -15.79
N PRO A 126 7.09 35.99 -15.54
CA PRO A 126 6.64 36.46 -14.23
C PRO A 126 5.34 35.77 -13.88
N SER A 127 5.22 35.26 -12.65
CA SER A 127 3.97 34.68 -12.19
C SER A 127 3.80 34.77 -10.68
N HIS A 128 2.55 34.72 -10.24
CA HIS A 128 2.13 34.85 -8.84
C HIS A 128 2.57 36.21 -8.29
N SER A 129 3.30 36.24 -7.16
CA SER A 129 3.81 37.45 -6.51
C SER A 129 5.11 37.98 -7.14
N ARG A 130 5.65 37.34 -8.18
CA ARG A 130 6.92 37.71 -8.81
C ARG A 130 6.73 38.77 -9.86
N THR A 131 7.62 39.76 -9.85
CA THR A 131 7.68 40.76 -10.91
C THR A 131 8.63 40.34 -12.03
N ARG A 132 9.51 39.36 -11.78
CA ARG A 132 10.48 38.83 -12.75
C ARG A 132 10.32 37.32 -13.00
N PRO A 133 10.73 36.81 -14.18
CA PRO A 133 10.84 35.37 -14.39
C PRO A 133 11.93 34.78 -13.48
N LEU A 134 11.88 33.47 -13.23
CA LEU A 134 12.92 32.79 -12.45
C LEU A 134 14.22 32.62 -13.22
N ILE A 135 14.11 32.42 -14.53
CA ILE A 135 15.24 32.40 -15.44
C ILE A 135 15.26 33.74 -16.18
N GLU A 136 16.30 34.51 -15.93
CA GLU A 136 16.55 35.79 -16.59
C GLU A 136 18.01 35.80 -17.06
N ASN A 137 18.26 36.38 -18.24
CA ASN A 137 19.59 36.37 -18.87
C ASN A 137 20.21 34.97 -18.99
N ASN A 138 19.35 33.97 -19.26
CA ASN A 138 19.75 32.56 -19.40
C ASN A 138 20.40 31.97 -18.13
N SER A 139 20.06 32.51 -16.96
CA SER A 139 20.64 32.15 -15.67
C SER A 139 19.61 32.12 -14.55
N CYS A 140 19.86 31.31 -13.53
CA CYS A 140 19.09 31.28 -12.28
C CYS A 140 19.96 30.72 -11.15
N ASN A 141 19.46 30.84 -9.92
CA ASN A 141 20.08 30.26 -8.74
C ASN A 141 19.24 29.11 -8.21
N ILE A 142 19.89 28.00 -7.88
CA ILE A 142 19.28 26.87 -7.19
C ILE A 142 19.97 26.74 -5.83
N THR A 143 19.23 26.92 -4.75
CA THR A 143 19.77 26.70 -3.40
C THR A 143 19.19 25.45 -2.80
N THR A 144 20.08 24.60 -2.30
CA THR A 144 19.76 23.33 -1.67
C THR A 144 20.07 23.44 -0.19
N PHE A 145 19.07 23.22 0.66
CA PHE A 145 19.19 23.17 2.11
C PHE A 145 19.19 21.72 2.57
N VAL A 146 20.06 21.35 3.51
CA VAL A 146 20.19 19.99 4.01
C VAL A 146 20.38 20.03 5.53
N ARG A 147 19.50 19.33 6.25
CA ARG A 147 19.58 19.06 7.69
C ARG A 147 19.76 17.56 7.89
N VAL A 148 20.88 17.17 8.46
CA VAL A 148 21.08 15.81 8.95
C VAL A 148 20.52 15.74 10.36
N LEU A 149 19.64 14.79 10.61
CA LEU A 149 19.00 14.58 11.90
C LEU A 149 19.79 13.51 12.66
N GLU A 150 19.94 13.67 13.97
CA GLU A 150 20.38 12.57 14.84
C GLU A 150 19.30 11.49 14.80
N ASP A 151 19.72 10.26 14.49
CA ASP A 151 18.86 9.09 14.50
C ASP A 151 19.08 8.31 15.78
N PRO A 152 18.23 8.47 16.81
CA PRO A 152 18.35 7.70 18.05
C PRO A 152 17.82 6.25 17.91
N THR A 153 17.46 5.76 16.71
CA THR A 153 16.49 4.66 16.60
C THR A 153 16.98 3.31 16.09
N ASP A 154 18.29 3.06 15.88
CA ASP A 154 18.73 1.74 15.40
C ASP A 154 19.67 1.01 16.39
N ILE A 155 19.27 -0.21 16.78
CA ILE A 155 20.04 -1.18 17.57
C ILE A 155 20.43 -2.33 16.63
N GLN A 156 21.72 -2.71 16.62
CA GLN A 156 22.19 -3.89 15.91
C GLN A 156 22.27 -5.08 16.88
N LEU A 157 21.66 -6.20 16.50
CA LEU A 157 21.53 -7.37 17.36
C LEU A 157 22.20 -8.60 16.71
N ASN A 158 22.95 -9.36 17.50
CA ASN A 158 23.52 -10.62 17.03
C ASN A 158 22.41 -11.68 16.90
N VAL A 159 22.32 -12.31 15.73
CA VAL A 159 21.32 -13.36 15.44
C VAL A 159 21.91 -14.76 15.39
N LYS A 160 23.26 -14.89 15.43
CA LYS A 160 23.93 -16.18 15.33
C LYS A 160 23.71 -16.96 16.63
N GLY A 161 23.09 -18.14 16.53
CA GLY A 161 22.73 -18.94 17.70
C GLY A 161 21.49 -18.45 18.45
N CYS A 162 20.88 -17.33 18.03
CA CYS A 162 19.65 -16.80 18.60
C CYS A 162 18.46 -17.17 17.70
N ILE A 163 17.39 -17.68 18.30
CA ILE A 163 16.15 -18.10 17.63
C ILE A 163 15.10 -16.98 17.71
N THR A 164 15.16 -16.12 18.73
CA THR A 164 14.19 -15.05 18.99
C THR A 164 14.85 -13.67 19.12
N LEU A 165 14.08 -12.61 18.93
CA LEU A 165 14.51 -11.23 19.15
C LEU A 165 14.94 -11.00 20.60
N GLU A 166 14.22 -11.59 21.54
CA GLU A 166 14.49 -11.53 22.97
C GLU A 166 15.82 -12.19 23.33
N GLU A 167 16.15 -13.35 22.75
CA GLU A 167 17.46 -14.00 22.94
C GLU A 167 18.59 -13.10 22.42
N SER A 168 18.38 -12.43 21.30
CA SER A 168 19.35 -11.48 20.76
C SER A 168 19.51 -10.24 21.64
N PHE A 169 18.45 -9.74 22.27
CA PHE A 169 18.54 -8.67 23.28
C PHE A 169 19.23 -9.15 24.57
N ASP A 170 18.94 -10.37 25.02
CA ASP A 170 19.60 -10.98 26.17
C ASP A 170 21.11 -11.12 25.92
N SER A 171 21.50 -11.58 24.73
CA SER A 171 22.91 -11.63 24.28
C SER A 171 23.53 -10.24 24.20
N TYR A 172 22.81 -9.26 23.66
CA TYR A 172 23.29 -7.88 23.51
C TYR A 172 23.62 -7.22 24.86
N VAL A 173 22.84 -7.52 25.90
CA VAL A 173 23.06 -6.98 27.25
C VAL A 173 24.12 -7.77 28.04
N GLN A 174 24.40 -9.03 27.67
CA GLN A 174 25.43 -9.86 28.29
C GLN A 174 26.84 -9.63 27.75
N GLU A 175 27.01 -9.02 26.57
CA GLU A 175 28.33 -8.65 26.04
C GLU A 175 28.96 -7.54 26.90
N THR A 176 29.67 -7.94 27.96
CA THR A 176 30.55 -7.06 28.71
C THR A 176 31.73 -6.65 27.84
N LEU A 177 31.98 -5.34 27.79
CA LEU A 177 33.12 -4.69 27.15
C LEU A 177 34.45 -5.14 27.77
N GLU A 178 34.98 -6.29 27.34
CA GLU A 178 36.40 -6.60 27.48
C GLU A 178 37.02 -6.78 26.10
N GLY A 179 37.96 -5.90 25.77
CA GLY A 179 38.85 -6.01 24.61
C GLY A 179 38.45 -5.17 23.40
N ASP A 180 39.46 -4.61 22.73
CA ASP A 180 39.39 -3.80 21.51
C ASP A 180 38.66 -4.50 20.34
N ASN A 181 37.33 -4.57 20.36
CA ASN A 181 36.56 -5.20 19.28
C ASN A 181 36.36 -4.23 18.10
N LYS A 182 37.31 -4.29 17.15
CA LYS A 182 37.13 -3.86 15.76
C LYS A 182 36.39 -4.99 15.02
N TYR A 183 35.17 -4.74 14.52
CA TYR A 183 34.50 -5.72 13.67
C TYR A 183 35.13 -5.75 12.28
N GLU A 184 35.86 -6.82 11.98
CA GLU A 184 36.26 -7.23 10.64
C GLU A 184 35.12 -8.08 10.04
N ALA A 185 34.60 -7.67 8.89
CA ALA A 185 33.57 -8.41 8.17
C ALA A 185 33.99 -8.62 6.70
N GLU A 186 35.10 -9.32 6.49
CA GLU A 186 35.39 -10.01 5.24
C GLU A 186 35.28 -11.52 5.45
N GLY A 187 34.49 -12.20 4.61
CA GLY A 187 34.67 -13.65 4.38
C GLY A 187 33.67 -14.65 4.97
N TYR A 188 32.51 -14.24 5.51
CA TYR A 188 31.47 -15.22 5.91
C TYR A 188 30.23 -15.15 5.02
N GLY A 189 30.01 -16.23 4.27
CA GLY A 189 28.85 -16.43 3.41
C GLY A 189 27.53 -16.47 4.17
N LEU A 190 26.44 -16.34 3.41
CA LEU A 190 25.06 -16.46 3.87
C LEU A 190 24.87 -17.75 4.68
N GLN A 191 24.71 -17.64 5.99
CA GLN A 191 24.27 -18.75 6.83
C GLN A 191 22.78 -18.60 7.13
N LEU A 192 22.03 -19.60 6.66
CA LEU A 192 20.62 -19.82 6.98
C LEU A 192 20.47 -20.06 8.48
N ASN A 193 19.83 -19.13 9.19
CA ASN A 193 18.93 -19.51 10.27
C ASN A 193 17.57 -19.77 9.62
N GLN A 194 17.15 -21.03 9.53
CA GLN A 194 15.94 -21.41 8.80
C GLN A 194 14.65 -20.77 9.36
N ARG A 195 14.63 -20.27 10.61
CA ARG A 195 13.49 -19.53 11.21
C ARG A 195 13.96 -18.66 12.39
N TYR A 196 14.11 -17.35 12.19
CA TYR A 196 14.29 -16.36 13.29
C TYR A 196 12.95 -15.71 13.62
N LYS A 197 12.59 -15.64 14.91
CA LYS A 197 11.28 -15.16 15.36
C LYS A 197 11.40 -13.80 16.02
N PHE A 198 10.48 -12.89 15.72
CA PHE A 198 10.33 -11.61 16.41
C PHE A 198 8.86 -11.48 16.86
N PRO A 199 8.62 -10.98 18.07
CA PRO A 199 7.26 -10.81 18.57
C PRO A 199 6.61 -9.57 17.94
N MET A 200 5.28 -9.53 17.93
CA MET A 200 4.50 -8.34 17.50
C MET A 200 4.56 -7.21 18.53
N GLU A 201 4.72 -7.57 19.81
CA GLU A 201 4.94 -6.70 20.96
C GLU A 201 6.17 -7.19 21.71
N ILE A 202 7.11 -6.32 22.02
CA ILE A 202 8.25 -6.63 22.89
C ILE A 202 8.25 -5.68 24.08
N ASP A 203 8.40 -6.25 25.28
CA ASP A 203 8.55 -5.47 26.50
C ASP A 203 10.04 -5.29 26.80
N LEU A 204 10.54 -4.06 26.60
CA LEU A 204 11.94 -3.74 26.82
C LEU A 204 12.22 -3.23 28.24
N GLN A 205 11.21 -3.18 29.11
CA GLN A 205 11.36 -2.67 30.48
C GLN A 205 12.45 -3.42 31.27
N LYS A 206 12.63 -4.73 30.99
CA LYS A 206 13.65 -5.56 31.65
C LYS A 206 15.10 -5.24 31.25
N TYR A 207 15.31 -4.49 30.18
CA TYR A 207 16.65 -4.14 29.67
C TYR A 207 17.07 -2.71 30.04
N LEU A 208 16.23 -1.97 30.77
CA LEU A 208 16.55 -0.62 31.22
C LEU A 208 17.58 -0.68 32.36
N SER A 209 18.63 0.13 32.27
CA SER A 209 19.60 0.27 33.36
C SER A 209 18.91 0.83 34.59
N GLN A 210 19.12 0.18 35.74
CA GLN A 210 18.54 0.58 37.02
C GLN A 210 19.21 1.83 37.61
N ASP A 211 20.36 2.22 37.05
CA ASP A 211 21.25 3.27 37.59
C ASP A 211 21.09 4.63 36.88
N ILE A 212 20.19 4.75 35.89
CA ILE A 212 19.96 6.00 35.15
C ILE A 212 18.79 6.78 35.79
N GLN A 213 19.08 7.99 36.29
CA GLN A 213 18.10 8.86 36.97
C GLN A 213 16.96 9.37 36.08
N ASP A 214 17.10 9.28 34.74
CA ASP A 214 16.14 9.77 33.75
C ASP A 214 15.12 8.71 33.25
N VAL A 215 15.12 7.50 33.82
CA VAL A 215 14.14 6.47 33.43
C VAL A 215 12.79 6.77 34.12
N ASP A 216 11.87 7.32 33.33
CA ASP A 216 10.49 7.60 33.73
C ASP A 216 9.68 6.29 33.88
N LYS A 217 9.71 5.73 35.10
CA LYS A 217 9.00 4.50 35.47
C LYS A 217 7.47 4.58 35.34
N SER A 218 6.90 5.76 35.04
CA SER A 218 5.46 5.91 34.76
C SER A 218 5.08 5.57 33.31
N LYS A 219 6.07 5.43 32.42
CA LYS A 219 5.86 5.10 31.01
C LYS A 219 5.94 3.61 30.74
N SER A 220 5.12 3.16 29.79
CA SER A 220 5.20 1.80 29.25
C SER A 220 6.38 1.71 28.27
N TYR A 221 7.19 0.67 28.43
CA TYR A 221 8.30 0.34 27.52
C TYR A 221 7.97 -0.89 26.67
N LYS A 222 6.69 -1.08 26.39
CA LYS A 222 6.18 -2.06 25.42
C LYS A 222 6.16 -1.45 24.04
N TYR A 223 6.90 -2.07 23.12
CA TYR A 223 7.05 -1.62 21.75
C TYR A 223 6.32 -2.57 20.80
N LEU A 224 5.53 -2.01 19.90
CA LEU A 224 4.90 -2.75 18.81
C LEU A 224 5.80 -2.71 17.58
N LEU A 225 6.07 -3.86 16.98
CA LEU A 225 6.94 -3.99 15.81
C LEU A 225 6.45 -3.07 14.67
N HIS A 226 7.18 -2.02 14.29
CA HIS A 226 6.68 -1.04 13.30
C HIS A 226 6.83 -1.49 11.83
N GLY A 227 7.94 -2.13 11.47
CA GLY A 227 8.20 -2.64 10.12
C GLY A 227 9.43 -3.55 10.06
N ILE A 228 9.52 -4.38 9.01
CA ILE A 228 10.63 -5.32 8.77
C ILE A 228 11.15 -5.06 7.36
N LYS A 229 12.47 -5.02 7.19
CA LYS A 229 13.12 -4.80 5.89
C LYS A 229 13.81 -6.08 5.41
N PHE A 230 13.47 -6.53 4.21
CA PHE A 230 14.13 -7.65 3.53
C PHE A 230 15.10 -7.13 2.45
N ASN A 231 16.25 -7.78 2.28
CA ASN A 231 17.17 -7.52 1.18
C ASN A 231 16.92 -8.53 0.05
N ASN A 232 16.06 -8.19 -0.92
CA ASN A 232 15.97 -8.94 -2.17
C ASN A 232 16.69 -8.17 -3.27
N SER A 233 17.92 -8.57 -3.56
CA SER A 233 18.68 -8.10 -4.71
C SER A 233 18.81 -9.22 -5.73
N GLU A 234 17.83 -9.33 -6.62
CA GLU A 234 18.01 -9.86 -7.98
C GLU A 234 17.13 -9.06 -8.95
N VAL A 235 17.76 -8.56 -10.01
CA VAL A 235 17.15 -7.76 -11.09
C VAL A 235 16.92 -8.68 -12.29
N THR A 236 15.79 -8.54 -12.99
CA THR A 236 15.76 -8.74 -14.44
C THR A 236 14.69 -7.86 -15.10
N LYS A 237 15.11 -7.02 -16.03
CA LYS A 237 14.28 -6.33 -17.02
C LYS A 237 13.92 -7.31 -18.14
N VAL A 238 12.66 -7.33 -18.60
CA VAL A 238 12.32 -7.44 -20.04
C VAL A 238 11.04 -6.63 -20.29
N SER A 239 11.09 -5.80 -21.32
CA SER A 239 10.03 -4.96 -21.89
C SER A 239 9.03 -5.76 -22.73
N ASN A 240 7.79 -5.27 -22.85
CA ASN A 240 7.07 -5.16 -24.12
C ASN A 240 5.91 -4.16 -23.97
N GLU A 241 5.97 -3.06 -24.74
CA GLU A 241 4.83 -2.21 -25.04
C GLU A 241 3.98 -2.86 -26.14
N VAL A 242 2.66 -2.80 -26.01
CA VAL A 242 1.74 -2.80 -27.15
C VAL A 242 0.87 -1.56 -27.00
N VAL A 243 1.04 -0.62 -27.93
CA VAL A 243 0.14 0.51 -28.15
C VAL A 243 -1.05 -0.01 -28.95
N LEU A 244 -2.27 0.14 -28.40
CA LEU A 244 -3.48 0.17 -29.19
C LEU A 244 -4.13 1.53 -28.98
N GLU A 245 -4.07 2.37 -30.01
CA GLU A 245 -4.94 3.52 -30.17
C GLU A 245 -6.38 3.01 -30.30
N ASN A 246 -7.18 3.19 -29.25
CA ASN A 246 -8.63 3.24 -29.34
C ASN A 246 -9.12 4.27 -28.31
N ASN A 247 -9.98 5.20 -28.75
CA ASN A 247 -10.50 6.32 -27.97
C ASN A 247 -11.61 5.94 -26.96
N TYR A 248 -11.60 4.70 -26.44
CA TYR A 248 -12.51 4.24 -25.40
C TYR A 248 -11.69 3.53 -24.31
N ILE A 249 -11.84 3.96 -23.05
CA ILE A 249 -11.55 3.10 -21.89
C ILE A 249 -12.92 2.65 -21.41
N ASP A 250 -13.39 1.53 -21.93
CA ASP A 250 -14.69 0.96 -21.59
C ASP A 250 -14.51 -0.03 -20.41
N GLU A 251 -14.37 0.51 -19.21
CA GLU A 251 -14.54 -0.28 -17.98
C GLU A 251 -15.46 0.49 -17.01
N ASP A 252 -16.69 0.00 -16.85
CA ASP A 252 -17.63 0.45 -15.83
C ASP A 252 -16.95 0.57 -14.46
N SER A 253 -17.03 1.75 -13.84
CA SER A 253 -16.59 1.94 -12.46
C SER A 253 -17.61 1.35 -11.49
N ASN A 254 -17.21 0.32 -10.76
CA ASN A 254 -18.02 -0.28 -9.71
C ASN A 254 -17.97 0.58 -8.44
N VAL A 255 -19.12 1.08 -8.01
CA VAL A 255 -19.33 1.83 -6.78
C VAL A 255 -20.04 0.95 -5.77
N VAL A 256 -19.43 0.84 -4.59
CA VAL A 256 -19.98 0.11 -3.45
C VAL A 256 -20.45 1.09 -2.39
N THR A 257 -21.64 0.85 -1.85
CA THR A 257 -22.29 1.71 -0.84
C THR A 257 -22.39 0.99 0.51
N GLU A 258 -22.64 1.75 1.57
CA GLU A 258 -22.87 1.19 2.91
C GLU A 258 -24.06 0.21 2.95
N GLU A 259 -25.09 0.46 2.14
CA GLU A 259 -26.24 -0.44 2.02
C GLU A 259 -25.87 -1.81 1.45
N ILE A 260 -24.86 -1.86 0.55
CA ILE A 260 -24.30 -3.13 0.07
C ILE A 260 -23.55 -3.82 1.20
N PHE A 261 -22.76 -3.10 2.00
CA PHE A 261 -22.05 -3.66 3.16
C PHE A 261 -23.01 -4.28 4.17
N LYS A 262 -24.13 -3.61 4.47
CA LYS A 262 -25.14 -4.10 5.43
C LYS A 262 -25.78 -5.43 5.00
N LYS A 263 -25.87 -5.68 3.70
CA LYS A 263 -26.47 -6.89 3.14
C LYS A 263 -25.45 -8.00 2.90
N HIS A 264 -24.16 -7.66 2.83
CA HIS A 264 -23.10 -8.61 2.58
C HIS A 264 -22.91 -9.58 3.75
N LYS A 265 -22.77 -10.87 3.43
CA LYS A 265 -22.63 -11.96 4.42
C LYS A 265 -21.36 -12.78 4.24
N GLY A 266 -20.50 -12.38 3.29
CA GLY A 266 -19.30 -13.11 2.91
C GLY A 266 -18.03 -12.60 3.60
N PHE A 267 -16.88 -12.99 3.06
CA PHE A 267 -15.60 -12.39 3.43
C PHE A 267 -15.49 -10.97 2.86
N ASP A 268 -14.65 -10.14 3.47
CA ASP A 268 -14.43 -8.73 3.09
C ASP A 268 -15.71 -7.88 3.10
N PHE A 269 -15.73 -6.78 2.34
CA PHE A 269 -16.87 -5.88 2.23
C PHE A 269 -17.85 -6.29 1.12
N VAL A 270 -17.33 -6.96 0.10
CA VAL A 270 -18.02 -7.42 -1.11
C VAL A 270 -17.25 -8.58 -1.74
N ASN A 271 -17.92 -9.39 -2.54
CA ASN A 271 -17.32 -10.48 -3.29
C ASN A 271 -17.28 -10.14 -4.79
N PHE A 272 -16.10 -9.76 -5.30
CA PHE A 272 -15.93 -9.41 -6.72
C PHE A 272 -15.54 -10.60 -7.60
N ASP A 273 -14.82 -11.57 -7.06
CA ASP A 273 -14.09 -12.56 -7.83
C ASP A 273 -14.18 -13.99 -7.29
N ASN A 274 -14.52 -14.18 -6.00
CA ASN A 274 -14.59 -15.48 -5.39
C ASN A 274 -15.89 -16.20 -5.77
N LYS A 275 -15.81 -16.95 -6.87
CA LYS A 275 -16.92 -17.76 -7.42
C LYS A 275 -17.36 -18.93 -6.53
N GLN A 276 -16.73 -19.17 -5.38
CA GLN A 276 -17.16 -20.22 -4.44
C GLN A 276 -18.51 -19.90 -3.79
N TYR A 277 -18.92 -18.64 -3.75
CA TYR A 277 -20.22 -18.18 -3.29
C TYR A 277 -20.67 -16.96 -4.13
N PRO A 278 -21.95 -16.53 -4.07
CA PRO A 278 -22.46 -15.52 -5.00
C PRO A 278 -21.65 -14.23 -4.97
N LEU A 279 -21.39 -13.67 -6.16
CA LEU A 279 -20.76 -12.36 -6.30
C LEU A 279 -21.70 -11.27 -5.79
N THR A 280 -21.13 -10.21 -5.25
CA THR A 280 -21.91 -9.08 -4.77
C THR A 280 -22.32 -8.19 -5.95
N GLU A 281 -23.62 -7.90 -6.04
CA GLU A 281 -24.12 -6.93 -7.00
C GLU A 281 -23.74 -5.50 -6.56
N VAL A 282 -23.15 -4.73 -7.47
CA VAL A 282 -22.59 -3.40 -7.20
C VAL A 282 -23.11 -2.39 -8.22
N HIS A 283 -23.06 -1.10 -7.86
CA HIS A 283 -23.54 -0.05 -8.74
C HIS A 283 -22.50 0.28 -9.79
N LYS A 284 -22.83 0.05 -11.06
CA LYS A 284 -21.97 0.42 -12.18
C LYS A 284 -22.21 1.85 -12.61
N PHE A 285 -21.12 2.54 -12.94
CA PHE A 285 -21.11 3.90 -13.48
C PHE A 285 -20.16 3.96 -14.67
N GLU A 286 -20.67 4.44 -15.79
CA GLU A 286 -19.85 4.73 -16.97
C GLU A 286 -18.98 5.96 -16.70
N VAL A 287 -17.67 5.83 -16.87
CA VAL A 287 -16.69 6.90 -16.69
C VAL A 287 -15.90 7.09 -17.98
N LEU A 288 -16.00 8.28 -18.56
CA LEU A 288 -15.29 8.63 -19.79
C LEU A 288 -13.86 9.04 -19.47
N LYS A 289 -12.95 8.86 -20.43
CA LYS A 289 -11.51 9.19 -20.29
C LYS A 289 -11.24 10.68 -19.95
N ASN A 290 -12.18 11.56 -20.27
CA ASN A 290 -12.10 13.00 -20.00
C ASN A 290 -12.91 13.44 -18.78
N ASP A 291 -13.64 12.54 -18.10
CA ASP A 291 -14.46 12.88 -16.93
C ASP A 291 -13.61 13.33 -15.76
N THR A 292 -13.83 14.53 -15.23
CA THR A 292 -13.13 14.91 -14.00
C THR A 292 -13.66 14.12 -12.79
N TYR A 293 -12.90 14.13 -11.68
CA TYR A 293 -13.40 13.56 -10.42
C TYR A 293 -14.75 14.18 -10.03
N GLU A 294 -14.93 15.47 -10.30
CA GLU A 294 -16.16 16.18 -9.99
C GLU A 294 -17.32 15.77 -10.91
N ASP A 295 -17.04 15.45 -12.18
CA ASP A 295 -18.06 14.90 -13.08
C ASP A 295 -18.50 13.51 -12.63
N PHE A 296 -17.57 12.67 -12.15
CA PHE A 296 -17.91 11.41 -11.52
C PHE A 296 -18.74 11.60 -10.24
N LYS A 297 -18.38 12.55 -9.36
CA LYS A 297 -19.19 12.85 -8.17
C LYS A 297 -20.61 13.28 -8.53
N LYS A 298 -20.80 14.07 -9.59
CA LYS A 298 -22.13 14.47 -10.07
C LYS A 298 -22.95 13.27 -10.51
N LYS A 299 -22.38 12.37 -11.30
CA LYS A 299 -23.05 11.11 -11.73
C LYS A 299 -23.52 10.28 -10.52
N VAL A 300 -22.66 10.14 -9.52
CA VAL A 300 -22.99 9.40 -8.29
C VAL A 300 -24.03 10.17 -7.45
N SER A 301 -23.92 11.50 -7.39
CA SER A 301 -24.85 12.40 -6.70
C SER A 301 -26.27 12.29 -7.25
N GLU A 302 -26.43 12.26 -8.57
CA GLU A 302 -27.73 12.10 -9.22
C GLU A 302 -28.40 10.78 -8.87
N LYS A 303 -27.66 9.68 -8.82
CA LYS A 303 -28.22 8.34 -8.53
C LYS A 303 -28.62 8.17 -7.06
N PHE A 304 -27.84 8.71 -6.14
CA PHE A 304 -28.01 8.47 -4.70
C PHE A 304 -28.55 9.68 -3.93
N GLU A 305 -28.82 10.79 -4.62
CA GLU A 305 -29.36 12.03 -4.04
C GLU A 305 -28.50 12.60 -2.89
N ILE A 306 -27.18 12.43 -2.96
CA ILE A 306 -26.23 12.95 -1.97
C ILE A 306 -25.43 14.08 -2.63
N LEU A 307 -25.18 15.19 -1.92
CA LEU A 307 -24.42 16.31 -2.48
C LEU A 307 -22.94 15.94 -2.72
N PRO A 308 -22.30 16.36 -3.83
CA PRO A 308 -20.91 16.00 -4.16
C PRO A 308 -19.89 16.30 -3.04
N ASN A 309 -20.09 17.41 -2.31
CA ASN A 309 -19.23 17.81 -1.20
C ASN A 309 -19.43 16.99 0.09
N LYS A 310 -20.50 16.20 0.18
CA LYS A 310 -20.77 15.25 1.27
C LYS A 310 -20.29 13.84 0.96
N MET A 311 -19.71 13.61 -0.23
CA MET A 311 -19.21 12.32 -0.66
C MET A 311 -17.70 12.22 -0.48
N LYS A 312 -17.24 11.03 -0.08
CA LYS A 312 -15.83 10.65 -0.14
C LYS A 312 -15.73 9.27 -0.77
N PHE A 313 -14.87 9.13 -1.76
CA PHE A 313 -14.65 7.86 -2.44
C PHE A 313 -13.36 7.22 -1.93
N TRP A 314 -13.48 5.95 -1.55
CA TRP A 314 -12.35 5.11 -1.19
C TRP A 314 -12.10 4.09 -2.29
N ILE A 315 -10.84 3.88 -2.63
CA ILE A 315 -10.44 2.84 -3.56
C ILE A 315 -10.32 1.54 -2.80
N ILE A 316 -11.07 0.53 -3.29
CA ILE A 316 -10.95 -0.84 -2.82
C ILE A 316 -9.92 -1.53 -3.70
N THR A 317 -8.85 -2.05 -3.09
CA THR A 317 -7.76 -2.76 -3.78
C THR A 317 -7.56 -4.14 -3.17
N SER A 318 -7.04 -5.07 -3.97
CA SER A 318 -6.60 -6.37 -3.47
C SER A 318 -5.32 -6.24 -2.64
N ARG A 319 -5.23 -7.02 -1.58
CA ARG A 319 -4.08 -7.14 -0.70
C ARG A 319 -3.25 -8.38 -1.04
N SER A 320 -2.07 -8.43 -0.43
CA SER A 320 -1.11 -9.54 -0.42
C SER A 320 -1.71 -10.91 -0.12
N ASP A 321 -2.74 -10.92 0.74
CA ASP A 321 -3.44 -12.09 1.25
C ASP A 321 -4.68 -12.46 0.42
N GLY A 322 -4.92 -11.74 -0.70
CA GLY A 322 -6.06 -11.96 -1.58
C GLY A 322 -7.36 -11.30 -1.11
N THR A 323 -7.35 -10.49 -0.04
CA THR A 323 -8.54 -9.75 0.42
C THR A 323 -8.72 -8.43 -0.32
N PHE A 324 -9.97 -7.96 -0.49
CA PHE A 324 -10.28 -6.66 -1.09
C PHE A 324 -10.69 -5.64 -0.03
N ARG A 325 -9.88 -4.60 0.19
CA ARG A 325 -10.10 -3.63 1.29
C ARG A 325 -10.01 -2.17 0.82
N PRO A 326 -10.79 -1.24 1.41
CA PRO A 326 -10.59 0.19 1.21
C PRO A 326 -9.20 0.60 1.74
N GLN A 327 -8.32 1.11 0.88
CA GLN A 327 -6.97 1.50 1.29
C GLN A 327 -6.71 3.01 1.28
N GLU A 328 -7.18 3.71 0.25
CA GLU A 328 -6.87 5.13 0.05
C GLU A 328 -8.10 5.91 -0.43
N LEU A 329 -8.18 7.19 -0.04
CA LEU A 329 -9.15 8.14 -0.56
C LEU A 329 -8.77 8.59 -1.98
N ILE A 330 -9.78 8.83 -2.81
CA ILE A 330 -9.60 9.49 -4.11
C ILE A 330 -9.49 10.99 -3.89
N PHE A 331 -8.38 11.56 -4.37
CA PHE A 331 -8.14 12.99 -4.45
C PHE A 331 -8.22 13.46 -5.90
N GLU A 332 -8.57 14.74 -6.07
CA GLU A 332 -8.90 15.37 -7.36
C GLU A 332 -7.77 15.28 -8.39
N ASP A 333 -6.52 15.29 -7.93
CA ASP A 333 -5.29 15.18 -8.72
C ASP A 333 -4.92 13.75 -9.12
N LYS A 334 -5.59 12.73 -8.56
CA LYS A 334 -5.24 11.30 -8.72
C LYS A 334 -6.34 10.43 -9.34
N PHE A 335 -7.42 11.04 -9.83
CA PHE A 335 -8.60 10.31 -10.31
C PHE A 335 -8.27 9.32 -11.43
N PHE A 336 -7.54 9.74 -12.46
CA PHE A 336 -7.19 8.87 -13.59
C PHE A 336 -5.88 8.10 -13.48
N ASP A 337 -4.93 8.56 -12.66
CA ASP A 337 -3.65 7.88 -12.49
C ASP A 337 -3.82 6.47 -11.90
N LYS A 338 -4.94 6.21 -11.21
CA LYS A 338 -5.23 4.92 -10.59
C LYS A 338 -6.14 3.99 -11.38
N HIS A 339 -6.91 4.49 -12.35
CA HIS A 339 -7.61 3.61 -13.30
C HIS A 339 -6.63 2.85 -14.20
N LYS A 340 -5.42 3.37 -14.40
CA LYS A 340 -4.31 2.66 -15.07
C LYS A 340 -3.61 1.62 -14.19
N LEU A 341 -3.82 1.63 -12.87
CA LEU A 341 -3.14 0.77 -11.88
C LEU A 341 -3.97 -0.45 -11.46
N ILE A 342 -5.15 -0.67 -12.06
CA ILE A 342 -5.96 -1.88 -11.83
C ILE A 342 -5.31 -3.13 -12.45
N THR A 343 -4.18 -2.98 -13.17
CA THR A 343 -3.33 -4.09 -13.60
C THR A 343 -2.24 -4.41 -12.56
N ASN A 344 -2.55 -5.39 -11.71
CA ASN A 344 -1.64 -6.31 -11.01
C ASN A 344 -0.29 -5.76 -10.50
N TYR A 345 -0.21 -5.47 -9.19
CA TYR A 345 1.02 -5.64 -8.43
C TYR A 345 0.74 -6.39 -7.13
N CYS A 346 1.13 -7.67 -7.11
CA CYS A 346 1.05 -8.56 -5.96
C CYS A 346 2.34 -8.40 -5.14
N TYR A 347 2.23 -7.94 -3.89
CA TYR A 347 3.31 -8.02 -2.91
C TYR A 347 2.82 -8.91 -1.78
N VAL A 348 3.54 -9.97 -1.41
CA VAL A 348 3.19 -10.83 -0.27
C VAL A 348 3.85 -10.28 0.99
N THR A 349 3.07 -9.83 1.96
CA THR A 349 3.49 -9.63 3.35
C THR A 349 2.40 -10.16 4.28
N ILE A 350 2.78 -11.07 5.17
CA ILE A 350 1.92 -11.60 6.24
C ILE A 350 2.34 -10.86 7.52
N ASN A 351 1.55 -9.87 7.93
CA ASN A 351 1.76 -9.14 9.19
C ASN A 351 0.39 -8.69 9.72
N PHE A 352 -0.06 -9.24 10.84
CA PHE A 352 -1.35 -8.88 11.44
C PHE A 352 -1.23 -7.57 12.24
N LYS A 353 -1.34 -6.43 11.55
CA LYS A 353 -1.61 -5.11 12.12
C LYS A 353 -2.92 -4.57 11.59
N ILE A 354 -3.60 -3.74 12.41
CA ILE A 354 -4.83 -3.06 11.99
C ILE A 354 -4.49 -1.95 10.99
N HIS A 355 -5.01 -2.05 9.76
CA HIS A 355 -4.89 -1.05 8.69
C HIS A 355 -6.26 -0.44 8.32
N ASN A 356 -6.26 0.62 7.50
CA ASN A 356 -7.49 1.13 6.88
C ASN A 356 -8.18 -0.01 6.10
N GLY A 357 -9.49 -0.18 6.33
CA GLY A 357 -10.26 -1.26 5.76
C GLY A 357 -10.17 -2.58 6.54
N ASP A 358 -9.50 -2.65 7.69
CA ASP A 358 -9.56 -3.85 8.52
C ASP A 358 -10.96 -4.04 9.13
N ILE A 359 -11.38 -5.29 9.25
CA ILE A 359 -12.71 -5.67 9.68
C ILE A 359 -12.58 -6.34 11.04
N ILE A 360 -13.28 -5.79 12.02
CA ILE A 360 -13.36 -6.34 13.37
C ILE A 360 -14.75 -6.95 13.53
N CYS A 361 -14.82 -8.27 13.60
CA CYS A 361 -16.05 -8.99 13.89
C CYS A 361 -16.14 -9.27 15.39
N PHE A 362 -17.24 -8.86 16.01
CA PHE A 362 -17.51 -9.14 17.42
C PHE A 362 -18.89 -9.74 17.58
N GLN A 363 -19.05 -10.63 18.57
CA GLN A 363 -20.32 -11.21 18.95
C GLN A 363 -20.50 -11.09 20.45
N LYS A 364 -21.75 -11.04 20.91
CA LYS A 364 -22.06 -11.16 22.32
C LYS A 364 -21.64 -12.54 22.82
N THR A 365 -21.04 -12.60 24.01
CA THR A 365 -20.76 -13.88 24.67
C THR A 365 -22.08 -14.60 24.96
N LEU A 366 -22.17 -15.84 24.48
CA LEU A 366 -23.31 -16.73 24.72
C LEU A 366 -23.08 -17.51 26.02
N THR A 367 -24.17 -17.78 26.73
CA THR A 367 -24.20 -18.70 27.87
C THR A 367 -24.14 -20.16 27.38
N ASN A 368 -23.74 -21.08 28.26
CA ASN A 368 -23.72 -22.52 27.95
C ASN A 368 -25.10 -23.05 27.51
N LYS A 369 -26.18 -22.49 28.06
CA LYS A 369 -27.55 -22.83 27.67
C LYS A 369 -27.84 -22.44 26.23
N GLU A 370 -27.53 -21.20 25.85
CA GLU A 370 -27.69 -20.70 24.48
C GLU A 370 -26.84 -21.51 23.49
N ILE A 371 -25.59 -21.82 23.84
CA ILE A 371 -24.72 -22.66 23.00
C ILE A 371 -25.36 -24.04 22.78
N HIS A 372 -25.88 -24.67 23.83
CA HIS A 372 -26.59 -25.95 23.72
C HIS A 372 -27.83 -25.85 22.82
N GLU A 373 -28.63 -24.80 22.95
CA GLU A 373 -29.80 -24.57 22.10
C GLU A 373 -29.42 -24.38 20.62
N HIS A 374 -28.31 -23.70 20.33
CA HIS A 374 -27.77 -23.58 18.97
C HIS A 374 -27.33 -24.95 18.42
N LEU A 375 -26.57 -25.71 19.20
CA LEU A 375 -26.08 -27.04 18.80
C LEU A 375 -27.22 -28.02 18.55
N SER A 376 -28.21 -28.09 19.46
CA SER A 376 -29.38 -28.97 19.33
C SER A 376 -30.24 -28.62 18.10
N ALA A 377 -30.22 -27.36 17.67
CA ALA A 377 -30.92 -26.91 16.47
C ALA A 377 -30.05 -26.94 15.20
N GLY A 378 -28.81 -27.44 15.27
CA GLY A 378 -27.89 -27.46 14.13
C GLY A 378 -27.44 -26.08 13.64
N ARG A 379 -27.50 -25.06 14.51
CA ARG A 379 -27.09 -23.67 14.19
C ARG A 379 -25.65 -23.43 14.61
N LEU A 380 -24.97 -22.56 13.85
CA LEU A 380 -23.67 -22.03 14.23
C LEU A 380 -23.82 -21.06 15.41
N TYR A 381 -22.86 -21.06 16.32
CA TYR A 381 -22.91 -20.26 17.56
C TYR A 381 -21.71 -19.34 17.76
N ASN A 382 -20.70 -19.40 16.87
CA ASN A 382 -19.57 -18.48 16.91
C ASN A 382 -19.09 -18.02 15.52
N ILE A 383 -18.45 -16.84 15.51
CA ILE A 383 -17.89 -16.20 14.30
C ILE A 383 -16.88 -17.09 13.55
N PRO A 384 -15.89 -17.74 14.21
CA PRO A 384 -14.97 -18.63 13.50
C PRO A 384 -15.67 -19.74 12.70
N GLN A 385 -16.64 -20.42 13.31
CA GLN A 385 -17.43 -21.47 12.65
C GLN A 385 -18.28 -20.91 11.50
N PHE A 386 -18.80 -19.70 11.64
CA PHE A 386 -19.50 -19.02 10.56
C PHE A 386 -18.59 -18.82 9.34
N TYR A 387 -17.41 -18.23 9.51
CA TYR A 387 -16.48 -18.04 8.39
C TYR A 387 -15.92 -19.35 7.82
N GLU A 388 -15.68 -20.34 8.67
CA GLU A 388 -15.34 -21.70 8.22
C GLU A 388 -16.47 -22.31 7.36
N SER A 389 -17.74 -22.10 7.74
CA SER A 389 -18.86 -22.58 6.92
C SER A 389 -18.94 -21.92 5.54
N ILE A 390 -18.52 -20.65 5.42
CA ILE A 390 -18.47 -19.93 4.14
C ILE A 390 -17.33 -20.47 3.27
N SER A 391 -16.14 -20.72 3.83
CA SER A 391 -15.03 -21.31 3.05
C SER A 391 -15.32 -22.73 2.58
N MET A 392 -16.20 -23.43 3.29
CA MET A 392 -16.76 -24.72 2.91
C MET A 392 -17.92 -24.63 1.92
N SER A 393 -18.41 -23.44 1.58
CA SER A 393 -19.48 -23.28 0.60
C SER A 393 -18.97 -23.43 -0.85
N THR A 394 -19.84 -23.89 -1.73
CA THR A 394 -19.63 -23.94 -3.18
C THR A 394 -20.96 -23.68 -3.87
N ILE A 395 -20.95 -22.88 -4.94
CA ILE A 395 -22.09 -22.81 -5.84
C ILE A 395 -22.10 -24.09 -6.69
N VAL A 396 -23.24 -24.75 -6.76
CA VAL A 396 -23.48 -25.87 -7.68
C VAL A 396 -24.62 -25.48 -8.61
N LEU A 397 -24.32 -25.50 -9.91
CA LEU A 397 -25.32 -25.31 -10.95
C LEU A 397 -26.04 -26.64 -11.18
N PHE A 398 -27.36 -26.59 -11.08
CA PHE A 398 -28.26 -27.69 -11.35
C PHE A 398 -29.00 -27.44 -12.66
N ARG A 399 -28.94 -28.43 -13.55
CA ARG A 399 -29.70 -28.43 -14.80
C ARG A 399 -30.36 -29.79 -15.00
N SER A 400 -31.52 -29.79 -15.66
CA SER A 400 -32.11 -31.05 -16.11
C SER A 400 -31.20 -31.72 -17.14
N LYS A 401 -31.05 -33.04 -17.03
CA LYS A 401 -30.37 -33.86 -18.04
C LYS A 401 -31.06 -33.77 -19.41
N PHE A 402 -32.36 -33.47 -19.45
CA PHE A 402 -33.11 -33.32 -20.69
C PHE A 402 -33.00 -31.91 -21.30
N GLY A 403 -32.25 -31.01 -20.67
CA GLY A 403 -32.01 -29.64 -21.13
C GLY A 403 -33.32 -28.86 -21.30
N TYR A 404 -33.42 -28.12 -22.40
CA TYR A 404 -34.60 -27.31 -22.78
C TYR A 404 -35.90 -28.09 -23.01
N LYS A 405 -35.87 -29.44 -22.94
CA LYS A 405 -37.08 -30.29 -23.04
C LYS A 405 -37.77 -30.50 -21.69
N ASP A 406 -37.14 -30.11 -20.59
CA ASP A 406 -37.69 -30.18 -19.25
C ASP A 406 -38.24 -28.81 -18.83
N PRO A 407 -39.45 -28.71 -18.23
CA PRO A 407 -39.98 -27.45 -17.73
C PRO A 407 -39.20 -26.85 -16.55
N ILE A 408 -38.31 -27.61 -15.90
CA ILE A 408 -37.52 -27.09 -14.78
C ILE A 408 -36.37 -26.21 -15.31
N PRO A 409 -36.34 -24.90 -14.97
CA PRO A 409 -35.26 -24.01 -15.38
C PRO A 409 -33.95 -24.39 -14.69
N GLU A 410 -32.82 -24.02 -15.29
CA GLU A 410 -31.52 -24.13 -14.62
C GLU A 410 -31.48 -23.20 -13.41
N PHE A 411 -30.88 -23.68 -12.31
CA PHE A 411 -30.74 -22.90 -11.09
C PHE A 411 -29.45 -23.27 -10.36
N SER A 412 -29.00 -22.40 -9.46
CA SER A 412 -27.82 -22.64 -8.65
C SER A 412 -28.20 -22.68 -7.17
N LEU A 413 -27.58 -23.60 -6.43
CA LEU A 413 -27.66 -23.61 -4.96
C LEU A 413 -26.26 -23.45 -4.36
N VAL A 414 -26.22 -22.81 -3.19
CA VAL A 414 -25.01 -22.76 -2.36
C VAL A 414 -25.03 -23.97 -1.45
N LEU A 415 -24.06 -24.87 -1.63
CA LEU A 415 -23.94 -26.13 -0.90
C LEU A 415 -22.65 -26.16 -0.10
N ASN A 416 -22.64 -26.84 1.04
CA ASN A 416 -21.39 -27.10 1.76
C ASN A 416 -20.65 -28.29 1.11
N LYS A 417 -19.33 -28.18 0.93
CA LYS A 417 -18.44 -29.16 0.30
C LYS A 417 -18.49 -30.54 0.98
N ASN A 418 -18.86 -30.61 2.26
CA ASN A 418 -18.96 -31.85 3.04
C ASN A 418 -20.42 -32.35 3.18
N THR A 419 -21.36 -31.73 2.45
CA THR A 419 -22.78 -32.12 2.48
C THR A 419 -22.97 -33.52 1.90
N THR A 420 -23.81 -34.33 2.55
CA THR A 420 -24.17 -35.65 2.04
C THR A 420 -25.11 -35.54 0.85
N LEU A 421 -25.10 -36.52 -0.06
CA LEU A 421 -25.99 -36.54 -1.23
C LEU A 421 -27.47 -36.43 -0.84
N ASN A 422 -27.88 -37.06 0.27
CA ASN A 422 -29.26 -36.97 0.79
C ASN A 422 -29.64 -35.53 1.17
N THR A 423 -28.71 -34.78 1.76
CA THR A 423 -28.96 -33.39 2.15
C THR A 423 -29.03 -32.50 0.90
N VAL A 424 -28.18 -32.75 -0.10
CA VAL A 424 -28.28 -32.09 -1.41
C VAL A 424 -29.62 -32.39 -2.07
N ALA A 425 -30.05 -33.65 -2.08
CA ALA A 425 -31.34 -34.08 -2.61
C ALA A 425 -32.50 -33.33 -1.96
N ASN A 426 -32.51 -33.24 -0.63
CA ASN A 426 -33.54 -32.51 0.11
C ASN A 426 -33.57 -31.01 -0.24
N GLN A 427 -32.42 -30.36 -0.35
CA GLN A 427 -32.37 -28.92 -0.68
C GLN A 427 -32.82 -28.63 -2.12
N VAL A 428 -32.39 -29.46 -3.06
CA VAL A 428 -32.85 -29.42 -4.46
C VAL A 428 -34.36 -29.65 -4.54
N ALA A 429 -34.85 -30.66 -3.84
CA ALA A 429 -36.27 -31.03 -3.81
C ALA A 429 -37.15 -29.91 -3.26
N VAL A 430 -36.70 -29.24 -2.20
CA VAL A 430 -37.37 -28.03 -1.67
C VAL A 430 -37.37 -26.90 -2.69
N HIS A 431 -36.25 -26.67 -3.39
CA HIS A 431 -36.14 -25.58 -4.36
C HIS A 431 -37.10 -25.73 -5.55
N ILE A 432 -37.23 -26.95 -6.08
CA ILE A 432 -38.11 -27.25 -7.23
C ILE A 432 -39.47 -27.83 -6.82
N ASN A 433 -39.75 -27.87 -5.51
CA ASN A 433 -41.00 -28.33 -4.92
C ASN A 433 -41.42 -29.76 -5.32
N ILE A 434 -40.53 -30.74 -5.15
CA ILE A 434 -40.81 -32.17 -5.40
C ILE A 434 -40.37 -33.04 -4.22
N ASP A 435 -40.70 -34.34 -4.26
CA ASP A 435 -40.17 -35.32 -3.32
C ASP A 435 -38.68 -35.62 -3.63
N PRO A 436 -37.77 -35.55 -2.64
CA PRO A 436 -36.34 -35.84 -2.84
C PRO A 436 -36.05 -37.24 -3.37
N LEU A 437 -36.92 -38.23 -3.14
CA LEU A 437 -36.76 -39.59 -3.68
C LEU A 437 -36.99 -39.67 -5.20
N ARG A 438 -37.59 -38.62 -5.80
CA ARG A 438 -37.76 -38.51 -7.26
C ARG A 438 -36.54 -37.92 -7.95
N LEU A 439 -35.50 -37.53 -7.20
CA LEU A 439 -34.26 -37.00 -7.74
C LEU A 439 -33.21 -38.09 -7.92
N ARG A 440 -32.57 -38.09 -9.10
CA ARG A 440 -31.28 -38.76 -9.33
C ARG A 440 -30.27 -37.74 -9.82
N PHE A 441 -29.06 -37.82 -9.27
CA PHE A 441 -27.95 -36.95 -9.65
C PHE A 441 -26.96 -37.73 -10.50
N THR A 442 -26.43 -37.08 -11.54
CA THR A 442 -25.31 -37.61 -12.33
C THR A 442 -24.20 -36.55 -12.40
N PRO A 443 -22.93 -36.94 -12.18
CA PRO A 443 -21.81 -36.03 -12.37
C PRO A 443 -21.75 -35.59 -13.83
N ASP A 444 -21.41 -34.31 -14.06
CA ASP A 444 -21.18 -33.78 -15.41
C ASP A 444 -19.79 -34.24 -15.88
N ILE A 445 -19.69 -34.85 -17.07
CA ILE A 445 -18.44 -35.49 -17.57
C ILE A 445 -17.66 -34.53 -18.51
N ASP A 446 -18.14 -33.31 -18.75
CA ASP A 446 -17.47 -32.38 -19.67
C ASP A 446 -16.09 -31.94 -19.16
N LEU A 447 -15.04 -32.45 -19.82
CA LEU A 447 -13.61 -32.29 -19.51
C LEU A 447 -13.01 -30.93 -19.93
N ASN A 448 -13.81 -30.00 -20.44
CA ASN A 448 -13.34 -28.70 -20.91
C ASN A 448 -14.26 -27.59 -20.41
N GLU A 449 -14.03 -27.07 -19.21
CA GLU A 449 -14.20 -25.65 -18.83
C GLU A 449 -13.97 -25.45 -17.32
N ASN A 450 -13.33 -24.33 -16.98
CA ASN A 450 -12.85 -23.98 -15.65
C ASN A 450 -13.95 -23.94 -14.55
N PHE A 451 -13.77 -24.77 -13.52
CA PHE A 451 -13.99 -24.53 -12.08
C PHE A 451 -15.37 -24.04 -11.55
N SER A 452 -16.51 -24.38 -12.19
CA SER A 452 -17.78 -24.50 -11.46
C SER A 452 -18.21 -25.98 -11.44
N LYS A 453 -18.51 -26.54 -10.26
CA LYS A 453 -19.03 -27.91 -10.17
C LYS A 453 -20.44 -27.91 -10.77
N LYS A 454 -20.58 -28.41 -11.99
CA LYS A 454 -21.88 -28.61 -12.64
C LYS A 454 -22.45 -29.97 -12.23
N CYS A 455 -23.73 -30.02 -11.87
CA CYS A 455 -24.43 -31.26 -11.57
C CYS A 455 -25.66 -31.40 -12.48
N GLN A 456 -25.78 -32.55 -13.13
CA GLN A 456 -26.99 -32.89 -13.89
C GLN A 456 -27.98 -33.62 -12.99
N MET A 457 -29.26 -33.26 -13.12
CA MET A 457 -30.36 -33.90 -12.40
C MET A 457 -31.27 -34.66 -13.36
N ILE A 458 -31.78 -35.78 -12.90
CA ILE A 458 -32.77 -36.60 -13.59
C ILE A 458 -33.96 -36.72 -12.64
N LEU A 459 -35.13 -36.26 -13.11
CA LEU A 459 -36.38 -36.55 -12.44
C LEU A 459 -36.80 -37.98 -12.80
N ASN A 460 -36.99 -38.82 -11.79
CA ASN A 460 -37.78 -40.03 -11.97
C ASN A 460 -39.25 -39.61 -11.93
N VAL A 461 -39.85 -39.52 -13.12
CA VAL A 461 -41.30 -39.46 -13.26
C VAL A 461 -41.90 -40.77 -12.80
#